data_AF-A0A7W4NXQ9-F1
#
_entry.id   AF-A0A7W4NXQ9-F1
#
_cell.length_a   1.000
_cell.length_b   1.000
_cell.length_c   1.000
_cell.angle_alpha   90.00
_cell.angle_beta   90.00
_cell.angle_gamma   90.00
#
_symmetry.space_group_name_H-M   'P 1'
#
loop_
_entity.id
_entity.type
_entity.pdbx_description
1 polymer ?
#
loop_
_entity_poly.entity_id
_entity_poly.type
_entity_poly.pdbx_seq_one_letter_code
_entity_poly.pdbx_strand_id
1 'polypeptide(L)' 'MTRNTSDPDLNAARAAARRFGSEAMIFEDLAVGERFCFAGSSSQTVCIKIRRRRYSLDGRVCYATATRAVVRSA' A
#
# COMPACT_ATOMS: atom_id res chain seq x y z
N MET A 1 27.96 1.76 3.43
CA MET A 1 27.26 0.60 4.00
C MET A 1 25.81 1.00 4.23
N THR A 2 24.92 0.64 3.30
CA THR A 2 23.50 0.98 3.33
C THR A 2 22.84 0.16 4.44
N ARG A 3 22.50 0.82 5.56
CA ARG A 3 21.65 0.20 6.60
C ARG A 3 20.29 -0.04 5.97
N ASN A 4 20.08 -1.27 5.49
CA ASN A 4 18.75 -1.83 5.29
C ASN A 4 18.14 -2.04 6.69
N THR A 5 17.80 -0.96 7.36
CA THR A 5 16.98 -1.01 8.58
C THR A 5 15.62 -1.47 8.11
N SER A 6 15.42 -2.79 8.16
CA SER A 6 14.09 -3.37 8.08
C SER A 6 13.39 -2.88 9.34
N ASP A 7 12.69 -1.76 9.22
CA ASP A 7 11.92 -1.16 10.30
C ASP A 7 10.98 -2.26 10.82
N PRO A 8 11.10 -2.67 12.09
CA PRO A 8 10.34 -3.82 12.61
C PRO A 8 8.84 -3.64 12.41
N ASP A 9 8.36 -2.40 12.40
CA ASP A 9 6.99 -2.02 12.09
C ASP A 9 6.56 -2.37 10.65
N LEU A 10 7.45 -2.24 9.66
CA LEU A 10 7.14 -2.59 8.27
C LEU A 10 7.06 -4.11 8.08
N ASN A 11 7.95 -4.87 8.72
CA ASN A 11 7.89 -6.33 8.63
C ASN A 11 6.65 -6.89 9.34
N ALA A 12 6.28 -6.34 10.50
CA ALA A 12 5.04 -6.69 11.18
C ALA A 12 3.82 -6.33 10.30
N ALA A 13 3.83 -5.15 9.66
CA ALA A 13 2.76 -4.74 8.76
C ALA A 13 2.63 -5.63 7.51
N ARG A 14 3.74 -6.07 6.91
CA ARG A 14 3.74 -7.04 5.81
C ARG A 14 3.13 -8.37 6.22
N ALA A 15 3.51 -8.89 7.39
CA ALA A 15 2.92 -10.11 7.93
C ALA A 15 1.41 -9.94 8.20
N ALA A 16 0.99 -8.78 8.70
CA ALA A 16 -0.42 -8.46 8.90
C ALA A 16 -1.19 -8.32 7.57
N ALA A 17 -0.57 -7.74 6.53
CA ALA A 17 -1.19 -7.57 5.21
C ALA A 17 -1.59 -8.92 4.60
N ARG A 18 -0.79 -9.97 4.81
CA ARG A 18 -1.10 -11.34 4.36
C ARG A 18 -2.43 -11.90 4.86
N ARG A 19 -2.98 -11.36 5.97
CA ARG A 19 -4.32 -11.73 6.47
C ARG A 19 -5.43 -11.37 5.48
N PHE A 20 -5.19 -10.42 4.59
CA PHE A 20 -6.14 -9.99 3.56
C PHE A 20 -5.99 -10.78 2.24
N GLY A 21 -5.04 -11.71 2.15
CA GLY A 21 -4.77 -12.54 0.96
C GLY A 21 -3.29 -12.57 0.58
N SER A 22 -2.93 -13.52 -0.29
CA SER A 22 -1.55 -13.68 -0.80
C SER A 22 -1.08 -12.50 -1.66
N GLU A 23 -2.02 -11.78 -2.29
CA GLU A 23 -1.73 -10.62 -3.15
C GLU A 23 -1.71 -9.29 -2.37
N ALA A 24 -2.07 -9.32 -1.08
CA ALA A 24 -2.06 -8.14 -0.24
C ALA A 24 -0.64 -7.78 0.19
N MET A 25 -0.31 -6.51 0.05
CA MET A 25 0.98 -5.91 0.42
C MET A 25 0.75 -4.63 1.22
N ILE A 26 1.82 -4.02 1.74
CA ILE A 26 1.70 -2.71 2.38
C ILE A 26 1.89 -1.59 1.35
N PHE A 27 1.29 -0.43 1.62
CA PHE A 27 1.35 0.71 0.74
C PHE A 27 2.79 1.15 0.43
N GLU A 28 3.73 1.03 1.37
CA GLU A 28 5.14 1.36 1.15
C GLU A 28 5.75 0.57 -0.02
N ASP A 29 5.42 -0.71 -0.13
CA ASP A 29 5.99 -1.64 -1.12
C ASP A 29 5.40 -1.45 -2.53
N LEU A 30 4.25 -0.77 -2.64
CA LEU A 30 3.63 -0.45 -3.92
C LEU A 30 4.48 0.57 -4.70
N ALA A 31 4.67 0.39 -6.01
CA ALA A 31 5.44 1.37 -6.79
C ALA A 31 4.63 2.65 -7.10
N VAL A 32 5.34 3.77 -7.33
CA VAL A 32 4.70 4.99 -7.83
C VAL A 32 4.21 4.75 -9.26
N GLY A 33 2.97 5.14 -9.54
CA GLY A 33 2.28 4.88 -10.80
C GLY A 33 1.38 3.64 -10.77
N GLU A 34 1.51 2.77 -9.77
CA GLU A 34 0.68 1.57 -9.69
C GLU A 34 -0.74 1.86 -9.19
N ARG A 35 -1.69 1.14 -9.79
CA ARG A 35 -3.08 1.09 -9.37
C ARG A 35 -3.26 0.11 -8.21
N PHE A 36 -4.08 0.48 -7.24
CA PHE A 36 -4.34 -0.35 -6.07
C PHE A 36 -5.73 -0.11 -5.49
N CYS A 37 -6.19 -1.08 -4.69
CA CYS A 37 -7.36 -0.97 -3.84
C CYS A 37 -6.93 -1.17 -2.38
N PHE A 38 -7.66 -0.59 -1.43
CA PHE A 38 -7.40 -0.87 -0.01
C PHE A 38 -7.87 -2.27 0.35
N ALA A 39 -6.99 -3.05 0.99
CA ALA A 39 -7.33 -4.39 1.40
C ALA A 39 -8.44 -4.36 2.45
N GLY A 40 -9.47 -5.20 2.27
CA GLY A 40 -10.65 -5.24 3.14
C GLY A 40 -11.66 -4.10 2.93
N SER A 41 -11.47 -3.23 1.92
CA SER A 41 -12.53 -2.31 1.51
C SER A 41 -13.53 -3.04 0.62
N SER A 42 -14.82 -2.95 0.96
CA SER A 42 -15.92 -3.46 0.13
C SER A 42 -16.11 -2.66 -1.16
N SER A 43 -15.61 -1.43 -1.20
CA SER A 43 -15.59 -0.60 -2.39
C SER A 43 -14.36 -0.95 -3.21
N GLN A 44 -14.55 -1.42 -4.45
CA GLN A 44 -13.47 -1.64 -5.44
C GLN A 44 -12.94 -0.30 -5.99
N THR A 45 -12.69 0.64 -5.10
CA THR A 45 -12.23 1.98 -5.45
C THR A 45 -10.75 1.91 -5.84
N VAL A 46 -10.49 2.06 -7.14
CA VAL A 46 -9.14 2.04 -7.69
C VAL A 46 -8.46 3.39 -7.43
N CYS A 47 -7.33 3.33 -6.73
CA CYS A 47 -6.46 4.44 -6.43
C CYS A 47 -5.14 4.32 -7.21
N ILE A 48 -4.42 5.41 -7.41
CA ILE A 48 -3.08 5.39 -8.04
C ILE A 48 -2.05 5.93 -7.06
N LYS A 49 -1.00 5.18 -6.74
CA LYS A 49 0.07 5.71 -5.88
C LYS A 49 0.88 6.75 -6.65
N ILE A 50 1.03 7.95 -6.10
CA ILE A 50 1.76 9.05 -6.78
C ILE A 50 3.06 9.42 -6.06
N ARG A 51 3.18 9.14 -4.76
CA ARG A 51 4.39 9.31 -3.95
C ARG A 51 4.41 8.32 -2.78
N ARG A 52 5.50 8.28 -2.02
CA ARG A 52 5.73 7.38 -0.87
C ARG A 52 4.52 7.23 0.08
N ARG A 53 3.84 8.33 0.40
CA ARG A 53 2.66 8.36 1.30
C ARG A 53 1.44 9.06 0.68
N ARG A 54 1.40 9.19 -0.64
CA ARG A 54 0.32 9.89 -1.36
C ARG A 54 -0.21 9.07 -2.51
N TYR A 55 -1.52 9.13 -2.70
CA TYR A 55 -2.21 8.51 -3.82
C TYR A 55 -3.22 9.49 -4.44
N SER A 56 -3.61 9.21 -5.68
CA SER A 56 -4.72 9.87 -6.36
C SER A 56 -5.95 8.97 -6.26
N LEU A 57 -7.08 9.58 -5.92
CA LEU A 57 -8.41 9.00 -5.96
C LEU A 57 -9.32 9.97 -6.70
N ASP A 58 -9.83 9.56 -7.86
CA ASP A 58 -10.71 10.40 -8.70
C ASP A 58 -10.15 11.82 -8.94
N GLY A 59 -8.83 11.91 -9.18
CA GLY A 59 -8.12 13.17 -9.40
C GLY A 59 -7.78 13.96 -8.13
N ARG A 60 -8.21 13.52 -6.95
CA ARG A 60 -7.88 14.13 -5.66
C ARG A 60 -6.63 13.51 -5.06
N VAL A 61 -5.78 14.34 -4.47
CA VAL A 61 -4.59 13.86 -3.75
C VAL A 61 -4.97 13.51 -2.31
N CYS A 62 -4.72 12.26 -1.95
CA CYS A 62 -4.98 11.70 -0.62
C CYS A 62 -3.70 11.15 0.01
N TYR A 63 -3.78 10.85 1.31
CA TYR A 63 -2.66 10.33 2.11
C TYR A 63 -2.97 8.93 2.63
N ALA A 64 -1.96 8.06 2.60
CA ALA A 64 -2.03 6.72 3.18
C ALA A 64 -0.84 6.49 4.11
N THR A 65 -1.05 5.72 5.17
CA THR A 65 0.04 5.22 6.01
C THR A 65 0.85 4.19 5.24
N ALA A 66 2.17 4.22 5.41
CA ALA A 66 3.11 3.30 4.75
C ALA A 66 2.79 1.82 5.04
N THR A 67 2.29 1.52 6.23
CA THR A 67 1.92 0.18 6.71
C THR A 67 0.51 -0.25 6.30
N ARG A 68 -0.26 0.60 5.60
CA ARG A 68 -1.64 0.27 5.22
C ARG A 68 -1.66 -0.88 4.22
N ALA A 69 -2.49 -1.89 4.46
CA ALA A 69 -2.65 -3.01 3.53
C ALA A 69 -3.41 -2.58 2.26
N VAL A 70 -2.89 -2.98 1.11
CA VAL A 70 -3.42 -2.70 -0.22
C VAL A 70 -3.26 -3.93 -1.12
N VAL A 71 -4.07 -4.01 -2.16
CA VAL A 71 -3.99 -5.03 -3.21
C VAL A 71 -3.77 -4.32 -4.53
N ARG A 72 -2.86 -4.82 -5.35
CA ARG A 72 -2.62 -4.26 -6.68
C ARG A 72 -3.89 -4.47 -7.54
N SER A 73 -4.30 -3.43 -8.27
CA SER A 73 -5.36 -3.53 -9.27
C SER A 73 -4.73 -3.49 -10.65
N ALA A 74 -5.26 -4.28 -11.59
CA ALA A 74 -4.96 -4.16 -13.01
C ALA A 74 -5.40 -2.79 -13.55
#